data_AF-X1P2R2-F1
#
_entry.id   AF-X1P2R2-F1
#
_cell.length_a   1.000
_cell.length_b   1.000
_cell.length_c   1.000
_cell.angle_alpha   90.00
_cell.angle_beta   90.00
_cell.angle_gamma   90.00
#
_symmetry.space_group_name_H-M   'P 1'
#
loop_
_entity.id
_entity.type
_entity.pdbx_description
1 polymer ?
#
loop_
_entity_poly.entity_id
_entity_poly.type
_entity_poly.pdbx_seq_one_letter_code
_entity_poly.pdbx_strand_id
1 'polypeptide(L)'
;KTKRGTYGKKMIRFSVQFWTSELPKNSDKKTAWASGVINLPKNEHKDLKPDMIRFKNLEEFTSRFQELLERNKITLIEKKGIIKKKFK
;
A
#
# COMPACT_ATOMS: atom_id res chain seq x y z
N LYS A 1 4.96 -4.15 25.60
CA LYS A 1 4.33 -4.88 24.46
C LYS A 1 2.88 -4.41 24.31
N THR A 2 2.60 -3.50 23.38
CA THR A 2 1.23 -3.04 23.11
C THR A 2 0.39 -4.20 22.57
N LYS A 3 -0.75 -4.48 23.22
CA LYS A 3 -1.75 -5.45 22.74
C LYS A 3 -2.28 -4.96 21.39
N ARG A 4 -1.66 -5.41 20.28
CA ARG A 4 -2.19 -5.20 18.93
C ARG A 4 -3.54 -5.92 18.88
N GLY A 5 -4.62 -5.14 18.83
CA GLY A 5 -5.98 -5.65 18.85
C GLY A 5 -6.20 -6.76 17.82
N THR A 6 -7.11 -7.67 18.15
CA THR A 6 -7.61 -8.81 17.34
C THR A 6 -7.98 -8.44 15.90
N TYR A 7 -8.26 -7.17 15.62
CA TYR A 7 -8.49 -6.63 14.28
C TYR A 7 -7.28 -6.75 13.34
N GLY A 8 -6.06 -6.58 13.84
CA GLY A 8 -4.85 -6.61 13.00
C GLY A 8 -4.60 -7.96 12.32
N LYS A 9 -5.07 -9.06 12.91
CA LYS A 9 -4.96 -10.42 12.34
C LYS A 9 -5.87 -10.64 11.13
N LYS A 10 -7.02 -9.96 11.07
CA LYS A 10 -8.00 -10.09 9.97
C LYS A 10 -7.73 -9.12 8.80
N MET A 11 -6.80 -8.18 8.97
CA MET A 11 -6.47 -7.17 7.96
C MET A 11 -5.27 -7.59 7.11
N ILE A 12 -5.31 -7.23 5.83
CA ILE A 12 -4.12 -7.23 4.97
C ILE A 12 -3.39 -5.92 5.24
N ARG A 13 -2.11 -6.01 5.63
CA ARG A 13 -1.26 -4.86 5.88
C ARG A 13 -0.32 -4.69 4.69
N PHE A 14 -0.05 -3.46 4.28
CA PHE A 14 1.06 -3.12 3.39
C PHE A 14 2.00 -2.17 4.12
N SER A 15 3.29 -2.21 3.78
CA SER A 15 4.27 -1.23 4.25
C SER A 15 4.98 -0.65 3.05
N VAL A 16 4.97 0.67 2.93
CA VAL A 16 5.68 1.38 1.86
C VAL A 16 6.88 2.08 2.47
N GLN A 17 8.05 1.86 1.89
CA GLN A 17 9.27 2.58 2.25
C GLN A 17 9.74 3.35 1.01
N PHE A 18 10.05 4.62 1.20
CA PHE A 18 10.51 5.52 0.15
C PHE A 18 11.95 5.93 0.45
N TRP A 19 12.73 6.13 -0.60
CA TRP A 19 14.04 6.76 -0.51
C TRP A 19 14.27 7.67 -1.70
N THR A 20 15.19 8.61 -1.52
CA THR A 20 15.59 9.55 -2.56
C THR A 20 17.11 9.58 -2.61
N SER A 21 17.67 9.40 -3.81
CA SER A 21 19.12 9.33 -4.00
C SER A 21 19.72 10.72 -3.99
N GLU A 22 19.12 11.64 -4.75
CA GLU A 22 19.56 13.01 -4.94
C GLU A 22 18.34 13.91 -5.08
N LEU A 23 18.21 14.91 -4.19
CA LEU A 23 17.21 15.96 -4.31
C LEU A 23 17.85 17.12 -5.08
N PRO A 24 17.40 17.45 -6.30
CA PRO A 24 17.81 18.68 -6.96
C PRO A 24 17.59 19.89 -6.04
N LYS A 25 18.50 20.87 -6.01
CA LYS A 25 18.38 22.06 -5.14
C LYS A 25 17.04 22.81 -5.29
N ASN A 26 16.34 22.63 -6.42
CA ASN A 26 15.06 23.26 -6.75
C ASN A 26 13.87 22.29 -6.85
N SER A 27 14.00 21.02 -6.44
CA SER A 27 12.87 20.09 -6.50
C SER A 27 11.84 20.40 -5.41
N ASP A 28 10.55 20.39 -5.77
CA ASP A 28 9.46 20.39 -4.78
C ASP A 28 9.64 19.16 -3.88
N LYS A 29 9.93 19.41 -2.60
CA LYS A 29 10.19 18.37 -1.59
C LYS A 29 9.01 17.38 -1.48
N LYS A 30 7.82 17.76 -1.93
CA LYS A 30 6.61 16.92 -1.91
C LYS A 30 6.61 15.80 -2.95
N THR A 31 7.31 15.95 -4.07
CA THR A 31 7.29 15.00 -5.19
C THR A 31 8.63 14.30 -5.42
N ALA A 32 9.67 14.67 -4.67
CA ALA A 32 11.02 14.20 -4.87
C ALA A 32 11.31 12.81 -4.25
N TRP A 33 10.38 11.87 -4.40
CA TRP A 33 10.56 10.46 -4.03
C TRP A 33 11.13 9.70 -5.23
N ALA A 34 12.43 9.40 -5.19
CA ALA A 34 13.13 8.80 -6.33
C ALA A 34 12.85 7.31 -6.50
N SER A 35 12.49 6.58 -5.45
CA SER A 35 12.13 5.16 -5.55
C SER A 35 11.65 4.63 -4.20
N GLY A 36 11.17 3.40 -4.20
CA GLY A 36 10.81 2.74 -2.96
C GLY A 36 10.47 1.28 -3.13
N VAL A 37 9.97 0.69 -2.05
CA VAL A 37 9.49 -0.68 -2.00
C VAL A 37 8.14 -0.75 -1.30
N ILE A 38 7.27 -1.60 -1.85
CA ILE A 38 6.00 -1.99 -1.26
C ILE A 38 6.18 -3.42 -0.74
N ASN A 39 6.03 -3.58 0.57
CA ASN A 39 6.13 -4.87 1.24
C ASN A 39 4.74 -5.37 1.65
N LEU A 40 4.42 -6.59 1.26
CA LEU A 40 3.31 -7.39 1.76
C LEU A 40 3.87 -8.38 2.80
N PRO A 41 3.70 -8.14 4.11
CA PRO A 41 4.10 -9.09 5.13
C PRO A 41 3.21 -10.34 5.09
N LYS A 42 3.74 -11.45 5.57
CA LYS A 42 3.00 -12.70 5.76
C LYS A 42 1.72 -12.46 6.57
N ASN A 43 0.60 -13.01 6.12
CA ASN A 43 -0.62 -13.11 6.92
C ASN A 43 -1.15 -14.54 6.89
N GLU A 44 -0.93 -15.27 7.98
CA GLU A 44 -1.36 -16.66 8.15
C GLU A 44 -2.88 -16.84 8.13
N HIS A 45 -3.65 -15.82 8.52
CA HIS A 45 -5.12 -15.88 8.51
C HIS A 45 -5.73 -15.72 7.12
N LYS A 46 -4.95 -15.27 6.14
CA LYS A 46 -5.37 -15.01 4.77
C LYS A 46 -4.58 -15.84 3.75
N ASP A 47 -3.77 -16.78 4.23
CA ASP A 47 -2.84 -17.59 3.43
C ASP A 47 -1.94 -16.73 2.51
N LEU A 48 -1.56 -15.54 2.98
CA LEU A 48 -0.69 -14.63 2.24
C LEU A 48 0.76 -14.89 2.61
N LYS A 49 1.56 -15.21 1.58
CA LYS A 49 3.01 -15.29 1.69
C LYS A 49 3.61 -13.88 1.70
N PRO A 50 4.78 -13.69 2.34
CA PRO A 50 5.47 -12.43 2.24
C PRO A 50 5.90 -12.17 0.79
N ASP A 51 5.64 -10.96 0.29
CA ASP A 51 6.01 -10.54 -1.07
C ASP A 51 6.45 -9.07 -1.07
N MET A 52 7.19 -8.67 -2.08
CA MET A 52 7.70 -7.32 -2.20
C MET A 52 7.85 -6.88 -3.66
N ILE A 53 7.63 -5.59 -3.92
CA ILE A 53 7.88 -5.01 -5.23
C ILE A 53 8.51 -3.62 -5.11
N ARG A 54 9.47 -3.33 -5.99
CA ARG A 54 10.15 -2.02 -6.06
C ARG A 54 9.49 -1.14 -7.12
N PHE A 55 9.50 0.16 -6.89
CA PHE A 55 9.10 1.18 -7.87
C PHE A 55 10.23 2.21 -8.01
N LYS A 56 10.43 2.71 -9.23
CA LYS A 56 11.53 3.64 -9.57
C LYS A 56 11.14 5.12 -9.57
N ASN A 57 9.87 5.44 -9.33
CA ASN A 57 9.33 6.78 -9.18
C ASN A 57 7.88 6.68 -8.69
N LEU A 58 7.26 7.80 -8.33
CA LEU A 58 5.89 7.81 -7.84
C LEU A 58 4.85 7.44 -8.92
N GLU A 59 5.12 7.73 -10.19
CA GLU A 59 4.21 7.38 -11.29
C GLU A 59 4.05 5.86 -11.42
N GLU A 60 5.14 5.11 -11.18
CA GLU A 60 5.14 3.65 -11.11
C GLU A 60 4.47 3.09 -9.86
N PHE A 61 4.23 3.89 -8.81
CA PHE A 61 3.74 3.36 -7.54
C PHE A 61 2.41 2.62 -7.71
N THR A 62 1.44 3.24 -8.39
CA THR A 62 0.09 2.67 -8.53
C THR A 62 0.11 1.39 -9.36
N SER A 63 0.87 1.36 -10.47
CA SER A 63 0.99 0.18 -11.32
C SER A 63 1.71 -0.96 -10.59
N ARG A 64 2.81 -0.68 -9.88
CA ARG A 64 3.53 -1.67 -9.07
C ARG A 64 2.69 -2.18 -7.91
N PHE A 65 1.90 -1.31 -7.27
CA PHE A 65 0.99 -1.72 -6.22
C PHE A 65 -0.07 -2.69 -6.76
N GLN A 66 -0.68 -2.38 -7.90
CA GLN A 66 -1.66 -3.26 -8.52
C GLN A 66 -1.04 -4.60 -8.97
N GLU A 67 0.18 -4.57 -9.52
CA GLU A 67 0.94 -5.78 -9.83
C GLU A 67 1.17 -6.68 -8.60
N LEU A 68 1.49 -6.08 -7.44
CA LEU A 68 1.64 -6.82 -6.18
C LEU A 68 0.30 -7.46 -5.73
N LEU A 69 -0.81 -6.75 -5.90
CA LEU A 69 -2.13 -7.27 -5.56
C LEU A 69 -2.52 -8.45 -6.44
N GLU A 70 -2.32 -8.35 -7.76
CA GLU A 70 -2.64 -9.40 -8.73
C GLU A 70 -1.83 -10.68 -8.48
N ARG A 71 -0.50 -10.54 -8.26
CA ARG A 71 0.38 -11.67 -7.90
C ARG A 71 -0.09 -12.44 -6.67
N ASN A 72 -0.64 -11.71 -5.70
CA ASN A 72 -1.12 -12.27 -4.43
C ASN A 72 -2.64 -12.55 -4.43
N LYS A 73 -3.31 -12.45 -5.59
CA LYS A 73 -4.75 -12.67 -5.75
C LYS A 73 -5.61 -11.83 -4.80
N ILE A 74 -5.17 -10.59 -4.53
CA ILE A 74 -5.88 -9.63 -3.69
C ILE A 74 -6.69 -8.70 -4.59
N THR A 75 -8.00 -8.66 -4.40
CA THR A 75 -8.90 -7.75 -5.13
C THR A 75 -9.28 -6.56 -4.26
N LEU A 76 -9.08 -5.34 -4.77
CA LEU A 76 -9.67 -4.14 -4.17
C LEU A 76 -11.16 -4.09 -4.51
N ILE A 77 -12.01 -4.07 -3.48
CA ILE A 77 -13.45 -3.94 -3.65
C ILE A 77 -13.82 -2.54 -3.19
N GLU A 78 -14.33 -1.72 -4.11
CA GLU A 78 -14.96 -0.47 -3.75
C GLU A 78 -16.26 -0.79 -3.01
N LYS A 79 -16.30 -0.52 -1.71
CA LYS A 79 -17.52 -0.66 -0.93
C LYS A 79 -18.44 0.49 -1.30
N LYS A 80 -19.31 0.29 -2.31
CA LYS A 80 -20.41 1.21 -2.64
C LYS A 80 -21.17 1.52 -1.36
N GLY A 81 -20.98 2.73 -0.82
CA GLY A 81 -21.67 3.16 0.38
C GLY A 81 -23.17 3.21 0.11
N ILE A 82 -23.96 2.68 1.04
CA ILE A 82 -25.36 3.08 1.19
C ILE A 82 -25.32 4.57 1.53
N ILE A 83 -25.48 5.44 0.52
CA ILE A 83 -25.73 6.85 0.76
C ILE A 83 -27.11 6.92 1.40
N LYS A 84 -27.17 6.98 2.73
CA LYS A 84 -28.39 7.37 3.42
C LYS A 84 -28.62 8.85 3.08
N LYS A 85 -29.29 9.11 1.96
CA LYS A 85 -29.88 10.42 1.68
C LYS A 85 -30.88 10.68 2.80
N LYS A 86 -30.50 11.53 3.76
CA LYS A 86 -31.49 12.19 4.60
C LYS A 86 -32.27 13.12 3.67
N PHE A 87 -33.47 12.71 3.28
CA PHE A 87 -34.46 13.68 2.81
C PHE A 87 -34.82 14.55 4.01
N LYS A 88 -34.63 15.86 3.85
CA LYS A 88 -35.22 16.88 4.70
C LYS A 88 -36.56 17.27 4.08
#